data_AF-A0A3N1Q3L5-F1
#
_entry.id   AF-A0A3N1Q3L5-F1
#
_cell.length_a   1.000
_cell.length_b   1.000
_cell.length_c   1.000
_cell.angle_alpha   90.00
_cell.angle_beta   90.00
_cell.angle_gamma   90.00
#
_symmetry.space_group_name_H-M   'P 1'
#
loop_
_entity.id
_entity.type
_entity.pdbx_description
1 polymer ?
#
loop_
_entity_poly.entity_id
_entity_poly.type
_entity_poly.pdbx_seq_one_letter_code
_entity_poly.pdbx_strand_id
1 'polypeptide(L)'
;MDAAELYQYLMTSVLEQPKADQGPYYSLADSLDGYAGAVSNASADANQHMTRLLSSGRGEAMDALGEHWNTVRTQKVQSLADAGTNTTAAARDVADILTFAKDRIIGIATQCTETLLVAQLTAPLTLGGSEAALPPAVQAAKVSSARVVEECGQRIASRLALLLEDPAVAGLPDVAAALAGTASGGMAPAVAAGAAVAGAGGGDARGGPLPSGTGSGAGKGIEVDHAEHVRAAGALREVATEVYGTPAGTLTPAASQNGAGAASGDLGAAVSATLGTVLDDLAKATGAFGDYLNGTLPDAVLRISGDQRATDDGNRKRFGTL
;
A
#
# COMPACT_ATOMS: atom_id res chain seq x y z
N MET A 1 26.41 37.01 25.82
CA MET A 1 25.87 35.86 25.08
C MET A 1 26.53 35.86 23.73
N ASP A 2 27.27 34.81 23.38
CA ASP A 2 27.90 34.70 22.07
C ASP A 2 26.90 34.23 20.99
N ALA A 3 27.35 34.16 19.73
CA ALA A 3 26.48 33.78 18.61
C ALA A 3 25.93 32.34 18.73
N ALA A 4 26.72 31.42 19.30
CA ALA A 4 26.30 30.03 19.46
C ALA A 4 25.25 29.89 20.57
N GLU A 5 25.45 30.57 21.70
CA GLU A 5 24.49 30.64 22.79
C GLU A 5 23.18 31.29 22.34
N LEU A 6 23.25 32.36 21.54
CA LEU A 6 22.08 33.04 21.00
C LEU A 6 21.29 32.15 20.03
N TYR A 7 21.98 31.49 19.10
CA TYR A 7 21.36 30.55 18.17
C TYR A 7 20.66 29.41 18.92
N GLN A 8 21.32 28.81 19.92
CA GLN A 8 20.74 27.75 20.74
C GLN A 8 19.52 28.23 21.52
N TYR A 9 19.59 29.43 22.12
CA TYR A 9 18.43 30.02 22.80
C TYR A 9 17.25 30.24 21.85
N LEU A 10 17.50 30.76 20.64
CA LEU A 10 16.46 30.96 19.63
C LEU A 10 15.80 29.64 19.24
N MET A 11 16.60 28.62 18.92
CA MET A 11 16.10 27.32 18.47
C MET A 11 15.33 26.55 19.54
N THR A 12 15.71 26.68 20.81
CA THR A 12 15.15 25.88 21.91
C THR A 12 14.03 26.58 22.67
N SER A 13 14.04 27.92 22.72
CA SER A 13 13.19 28.68 23.65
C SER A 13 12.30 29.73 23.00
N VAL A 14 12.57 30.09 21.74
CA VAL A 14 11.87 31.21 21.07
C VAL A 14 11.10 30.74 19.84
N LEU A 15 11.77 30.03 18.94
CA LEU A 15 11.22 29.67 17.65
C LEU A 15 10.34 28.44 17.77
N GLU A 16 9.22 28.47 17.06
CA GLU A 16 8.32 27.35 16.99
C GLU A 16 8.90 26.27 16.06
N GLN A 17 8.77 25.01 16.47
CA GLN A 17 9.26 23.85 15.73
C GLN A 17 8.09 22.93 15.37
N PRO A 18 8.09 22.29 14.19
CA PRO A 18 7.11 21.25 13.91
C PRO A 18 7.34 20.09 14.90
N LYS A 19 6.32 19.77 15.70
CA LYS A 19 6.36 18.71 16.71
C LYS A 19 6.22 17.32 16.08
N ALA A 20 7.15 16.99 15.19
CA ALA A 20 7.27 15.71 14.53
C ALA A 20 8.72 15.46 14.10
N ASP A 21 9.14 14.20 14.09
CA ASP A 21 10.42 13.76 13.55
C ASP A 21 10.24 13.20 12.13
N GLN A 22 11.10 13.61 11.21
CA GLN A 22 11.11 13.14 9.81
C GLN A 22 11.72 11.74 9.67
N GLY A 23 12.66 11.38 10.56
CA GLY A 23 13.43 10.13 10.47
C GLY A 23 12.55 8.87 10.40
N PRO A 24 11.56 8.72 11.30
CA PRO A 24 10.63 7.60 11.27
C PRO A 24 9.84 7.49 9.96
N TYR A 25 9.45 8.60 9.33
CA TYR A 25 8.69 8.57 8.07
C TYR A 25 9.55 8.19 6.86
N TYR A 26 10.83 8.58 6.83
CA TYR A 26 11.79 8.03 5.86
C TYR A 26 11.96 6.52 6.07
N SER A 27 12.17 6.08 7.31
CA SER A 27 12.36 4.66 7.63
C SER A 27 11.10 3.82 7.36
N LEU A 28 9.91 4.40 7.54
CA LEU A 28 8.64 3.79 7.14
C LEU A 28 8.60 3.59 5.62
N ALA A 29 8.89 4.65 4.85
CA ALA A 29 8.92 4.58 3.39
C ALA A 29 9.94 3.53 2.90
N ASP A 30 11.14 3.53 3.47
CA ASP A 30 12.19 2.56 3.13
C ASP A 30 11.80 1.13 3.55
N SER A 31 11.04 0.96 4.64
CA SER A 31 10.53 -0.36 5.04
C SER A 31 9.49 -0.91 4.07
N LEU A 32 8.67 -0.03 3.47
CA LEU A 32 7.71 -0.38 2.42
C LEU A 32 8.35 -0.47 1.03
N ASP A 33 9.62 -0.05 0.89
CA ASP A 33 10.33 -0.15 -0.38
C ASP A 33 10.50 -1.62 -0.76
N GLY A 34 9.90 -2.01 -1.88
CA GLY A 34 9.81 -3.41 -2.31
C GLY A 34 8.49 -4.12 -1.98
N TYR A 35 7.58 -3.56 -1.18
CA TYR A 35 6.26 -4.15 -0.94
C TYR A 35 5.48 -4.40 -2.24
N ALA A 36 5.33 -3.36 -3.07
CA ALA A 36 4.61 -3.45 -4.34
C ALA A 36 5.27 -4.44 -5.31
N GLY A 37 6.62 -4.50 -5.30
CA GLY A 37 7.38 -5.48 -6.07
C GLY A 37 7.11 -6.91 -5.61
N ALA A 38 7.11 -7.16 -4.30
CA ALA A 38 6.83 -8.47 -3.73
C ALA A 38 5.39 -8.94 -4.02
N VAL A 39 4.39 -8.04 -3.92
CA VAL A 39 3.00 -8.36 -4.32
C VAL A 39 2.91 -8.68 -5.80
N SER A 40 3.57 -7.90 -6.65
CA SER A 40 3.58 -8.13 -8.11
C SER A 40 4.25 -9.45 -8.49
N ASN A 41 5.35 -9.81 -7.82
CA ASN A 41 6.07 -11.06 -8.07
C ASN A 41 5.23 -12.26 -7.69
N ALA A 42 4.67 -12.29 -6.47
CA ALA A 42 3.76 -13.36 -6.06
C ALA A 42 2.56 -13.49 -7.00
N SER A 43 2.02 -12.36 -7.46
CA SER A 43 0.95 -12.35 -8.46
C SER A 43 1.35 -12.95 -9.80
N ALA A 44 2.59 -12.72 -10.24
CA ALA A 44 3.12 -13.27 -11.49
C ALA A 44 3.34 -14.77 -11.39
N ASP A 45 3.86 -15.25 -10.26
CA ASP A 45 4.10 -16.67 -9.99
C ASP A 45 2.79 -17.44 -9.91
N ALA A 46 1.80 -16.93 -9.17
CA ALA A 46 0.45 -17.49 -9.17
C ALA A 46 -0.15 -17.54 -10.58
N ASN A 47 0.06 -16.49 -11.39
CA ASN A 47 -0.45 -16.44 -12.75
C ASN A 47 0.20 -17.49 -13.68
N GLN A 48 1.47 -17.81 -13.47
CA GLN A 48 2.16 -18.87 -14.22
C GLN A 48 1.49 -20.24 -13.96
N HIS A 49 1.18 -20.54 -12.70
CA HIS A 49 0.49 -21.79 -12.33
C HIS A 49 -0.94 -21.83 -12.88
N MET A 50 -1.67 -20.71 -12.79
CA MET A 50 -3.02 -20.59 -13.36
C MET A 50 -3.03 -20.76 -14.87
N THR A 51 -2.08 -20.15 -15.59
CA THR A 51 -1.98 -20.29 -17.06
C THR A 51 -1.77 -21.75 -17.46
N ARG A 52 -0.88 -22.45 -16.76
CA ARG A 52 -0.60 -23.87 -17.00
C ARG A 52 -1.84 -24.72 -16.73
N LEU A 53 -2.52 -24.49 -15.61
CA LEU A 53 -3.78 -25.16 -15.27
C LEU A 53 -4.83 -24.95 -16.35
N LEU A 54 -5.09 -23.70 -16.74
CA LEU A 54 -6.08 -23.34 -17.76
C LEU A 54 -5.74 -23.90 -19.14
N SER A 55 -4.45 -24.11 -19.44
CA SER A 55 -4.03 -24.77 -20.69
C SER A 55 -4.20 -26.30 -20.68
N SER A 56 -4.33 -26.91 -19.50
CA SER A 56 -4.39 -28.37 -19.33
C SER A 56 -5.80 -28.96 -19.50
N GLY A 57 -6.83 -28.12 -19.58
CA GLY A 57 -8.21 -28.55 -19.68
C GLY A 57 -9.11 -27.53 -20.35
N ARG A 58 -10.35 -27.91 -20.63
CA ARG A 58 -11.37 -27.04 -21.25
C ARG A 58 -12.76 -27.35 -20.69
N GLY A 59 -13.56 -26.31 -20.53
CA GLY A 59 -14.94 -26.38 -20.03
C GLY A 59 -15.35 -25.06 -19.38
N GLU A 60 -16.65 -24.85 -19.23
CA GLU A 60 -17.23 -23.60 -18.70
C GLU A 60 -16.68 -23.23 -17.31
N ALA A 61 -16.42 -24.22 -16.46
CA ALA A 61 -15.80 -23.99 -15.15
C ALA A 61 -14.34 -23.49 -15.24
N MET A 62 -13.58 -23.93 -16.25
CA MET A 62 -12.22 -23.45 -16.50
C MET A 62 -12.22 -22.03 -17.08
N ASP A 63 -13.17 -21.72 -17.96
CA ASP A 63 -13.33 -20.37 -18.51
C ASP A 63 -13.71 -19.38 -17.38
N ALA A 64 -14.69 -19.72 -16.54
CA ALA A 64 -15.09 -18.91 -15.39
C ALA A 64 -13.95 -18.73 -14.36
N LEU A 65 -13.17 -19.78 -14.10
CA LEU A 65 -11.98 -19.72 -13.26
C LEU A 65 -10.95 -18.73 -13.83
N GLY A 66 -10.70 -18.78 -15.14
CA GLY A 66 -9.78 -17.87 -15.83
C GLY A 66 -10.25 -16.41 -15.80
N GLU A 67 -11.53 -16.16 -16.05
CA GLU A 67 -12.12 -14.82 -15.97
C GLU A 67 -12.04 -14.23 -14.55
N HIS A 68 -12.38 -15.04 -13.54
CA HIS A 68 -12.28 -14.63 -12.14
C HIS A 68 -10.84 -14.30 -11.74
N TRP A 69 -9.89 -15.20 -12.06
CA TRP A 69 -8.48 -14.97 -11.76
C TRP A 69 -7.94 -13.71 -12.44
N ASN A 70 -8.27 -13.49 -13.72
CA ASN A 70 -7.90 -12.26 -14.42
C ASN A 70 -8.42 -11.01 -13.70
N THR A 71 -9.67 -11.03 -13.27
CA THR A 71 -10.28 -9.90 -12.54
C THR A 71 -9.56 -9.65 -11.22
N VAL A 72 -9.32 -10.70 -10.42
CA VAL A 72 -8.59 -10.61 -9.15
C VAL A 72 -7.19 -10.03 -9.37
N ARG A 73 -6.44 -10.58 -10.32
CA ARG A 73 -5.07 -10.16 -10.60
C ARG A 73 -4.99 -8.70 -11.06
N THR A 74 -5.77 -8.35 -12.08
CA THR A 74 -5.65 -7.06 -12.78
C THR A 74 -6.31 -5.92 -12.02
N GLN A 75 -7.30 -6.19 -11.17
CA GLN A 75 -8.00 -5.15 -10.42
C GLN A 75 -7.60 -5.15 -8.95
N LYS A 76 -7.65 -6.29 -8.28
CA LYS A 76 -7.51 -6.36 -6.82
C LYS A 76 -6.05 -6.39 -6.38
N VAL A 77 -5.24 -7.26 -6.99
CA VAL A 77 -3.82 -7.37 -6.66
C VAL A 77 -3.03 -6.16 -7.15
N GLN A 78 -3.38 -5.63 -8.33
CA GLN A 78 -2.80 -4.37 -8.82
C GLN A 78 -3.14 -3.19 -7.89
N SER A 79 -4.40 -3.03 -7.48
CA SER A 79 -4.80 -2.00 -6.51
C SER A 79 -4.05 -2.15 -5.18
N LEU A 80 -3.76 -3.37 -4.73
CA LEU A 80 -2.97 -3.60 -3.53
C LEU A 80 -1.52 -3.10 -3.69
N ALA A 81 -0.89 -3.41 -4.82
CA ALA A 81 0.46 -2.94 -5.13
C ALA A 81 0.52 -1.40 -5.25
N ASP A 82 -0.44 -0.80 -5.97
CA ASP A 82 -0.53 0.65 -6.17
C ASP A 82 -0.73 1.39 -4.84
N ALA A 83 -1.61 0.89 -3.96
CA ALA A 83 -1.82 1.44 -2.63
C ALA A 83 -0.53 1.44 -1.79
N GLY A 84 0.26 0.36 -1.87
CA GLY A 84 1.57 0.28 -1.24
C GLY A 84 2.53 1.34 -1.76
N THR A 85 2.66 1.47 -3.09
CA THR A 85 3.49 2.50 -3.72
C THR A 85 3.08 3.91 -3.33
N ASN A 86 1.77 4.20 -3.34
CA ASN A 86 1.24 5.52 -3.00
C ASN A 86 1.45 5.87 -1.52
N THR A 87 1.35 4.87 -0.64
CA THR A 87 1.64 5.01 0.80
C THR A 87 3.13 5.28 1.05
N THR A 88 4.03 4.56 0.38
CA THR A 88 5.48 4.81 0.42
C THR A 88 5.81 6.23 -0.01
N ALA A 89 5.25 6.68 -1.14
CA ALA A 89 5.45 8.04 -1.64
C ALA A 89 4.92 9.08 -0.65
N ALA A 90 3.74 8.88 -0.06
CA ALA A 90 3.17 9.80 0.91
C ALA A 90 4.02 9.92 2.18
N ALA A 91 4.52 8.80 2.71
CA ALA A 91 5.40 8.81 3.87
C ALA A 91 6.71 9.57 3.58
N ARG A 92 7.28 9.39 2.38
CA ARG A 92 8.47 10.14 1.94
C ARG A 92 8.20 11.63 1.79
N ASP A 93 7.07 12.00 1.18
CA ASP A 93 6.66 13.41 1.03
C ASP A 93 6.44 14.08 2.38
N VAL A 94 5.84 13.38 3.35
CA VAL A 94 5.70 13.87 4.74
C VAL A 94 7.07 14.14 5.36
N ALA A 95 8.01 13.21 5.22
CA ALA A 95 9.37 13.37 5.73
C ALA A 95 10.07 14.58 5.07
N ASP A 96 9.95 14.73 3.75
CA ASP A 96 10.53 15.85 3.00
C ASP A 96 9.93 17.20 3.42
N ILE A 97 8.61 17.27 3.63
CA ILE A 97 7.93 18.48 4.11
C ILE A 97 8.42 18.88 5.51
N LEU A 98 8.61 17.90 6.41
CA LEU A 98 9.15 18.13 7.75
C LEU A 98 10.59 18.63 7.71
N THR A 99 11.44 17.97 6.91
CA THR A 99 12.84 18.38 6.70
C THR A 99 12.91 19.82 6.21
N PHE A 100 12.15 20.15 5.16
CA PHE A 100 12.12 21.50 4.60
C PHE A 100 11.66 22.56 5.60
N ALA A 101 10.67 22.24 6.44
CA ALA A 101 10.20 23.15 7.48
C ALA A 101 11.29 23.42 8.52
N LYS A 102 11.98 22.36 8.99
CA LYS A 102 13.09 22.47 9.96
C LYS A 102 14.25 23.29 9.38
N ASP A 103 14.62 23.05 8.13
CA ASP A 103 15.69 23.81 7.46
C ASP A 103 15.34 25.31 7.33
N ARG A 104 14.08 25.64 7.01
CA ARG A 104 13.62 27.04 7.00
C ARG A 104 13.72 27.70 8.37
N ILE A 105 13.41 26.98 9.45
CA ILE A 105 13.49 27.52 10.81
C ILE A 105 14.96 27.71 11.23
N ILE A 106 15.85 26.80 10.86
CA ILE A 106 17.31 26.97 11.02
C ILE A 106 17.79 28.24 10.30
N GLY A 107 17.30 28.49 9.09
CA GLY A 107 17.58 29.72 8.34
C GLY A 107 17.11 30.98 9.07
N ILE A 108 15.88 30.96 9.60
CA ILE A 108 15.32 32.06 10.41
C ILE A 108 16.18 32.32 11.65
N ALA A 109 16.58 31.26 12.38
CA ALA A 109 17.42 31.37 13.57
C ALA A 109 18.80 31.98 13.25
N THR A 110 19.41 31.53 12.16
CA THR A 110 20.70 32.04 11.68
C THR A 110 20.61 33.52 11.35
N GLN A 111 19.63 33.92 10.54
CA GLN A 111 19.44 35.32 10.15
C GLN A 111 19.14 36.23 11.35
N CYS A 112 18.32 35.75 12.30
CA CYS A 112 18.04 36.47 13.53
C CYS A 112 19.31 36.65 14.38
N THR A 113 20.11 35.60 14.53
CA THR A 113 21.39 35.63 15.26
C THR A 113 22.34 36.67 14.67
N GLU A 114 22.51 36.67 13.34
CA GLU A 114 23.35 37.64 12.62
C GLU A 114 22.88 39.08 12.85
N THR A 115 21.56 39.32 12.73
CA THR A 115 20.97 40.64 12.92
C THR A 115 21.22 41.17 14.33
N LEU A 116 21.05 40.32 15.35
CA LEU A 116 21.25 40.67 16.75
C LEU A 116 22.73 40.93 17.06
N LEU A 117 23.66 40.16 16.48
CA LEU A 117 25.10 40.36 16.67
C LEU A 117 25.57 41.68 16.04
N VAL A 118 25.11 42.01 14.83
CA VAL A 118 25.40 43.30 14.19
C VAL A 118 24.85 44.46 15.02
N ALA A 119 23.63 44.32 15.56
CA ALA A 119 23.04 45.33 16.43
C ALA A 119 23.89 45.54 17.70
N GLN A 120 24.39 44.48 18.33
CA GLN A 120 25.27 44.57 19.51
C GLN A 120 26.62 45.24 19.19
N LEU A 121 27.25 44.88 18.06
CA LEU A 121 28.53 45.47 17.65
C LEU A 121 28.42 46.96 17.30
N THR A 122 27.26 47.37 16.78
CA THR A 122 27.01 48.76 16.37
C THR A 122 26.37 49.61 17.47
N ALA A 123 25.91 49.02 18.58
CA ALA A 123 25.27 49.73 19.68
C ALA A 123 26.07 50.93 20.24
N PRO A 124 27.40 50.86 20.42
CA PRO A 124 28.19 52.02 20.86
C PRO A 124 28.24 53.13 19.81
N LEU A 125 28.19 52.78 18.52
CA LEU A 125 28.25 53.71 17.40
C LEU A 125 26.90 54.38 17.11
N THR A 126 25.79 53.74 17.51
CA THR A 126 24.43 54.24 17.33
C THR A 126 23.81 54.81 18.60
N LEU A 127 24.63 55.04 19.65
CA LEU A 127 24.18 55.52 20.97
C LEU A 127 23.06 54.65 21.58
N GLY A 128 23.11 53.33 21.37
CA GLY A 128 22.09 52.37 21.82
C GLY A 128 20.88 52.22 20.89
N GLY A 129 20.80 52.96 19.77
CA GLY A 129 19.70 52.85 18.81
C GLY A 129 19.56 51.44 18.20
N SER A 130 20.66 50.72 18.06
CA SER A 130 20.67 49.32 17.59
C SER A 130 20.04 48.35 18.59
N GLU A 131 20.09 48.63 19.90
CA GLU A 131 19.52 47.74 20.93
C GLU A 131 17.99 47.78 20.95
N ALA A 132 17.37 48.89 20.49
CA ALA A 132 15.92 49.00 20.32
C ALA A 132 15.36 48.08 19.22
N ALA A 133 16.20 47.60 18.29
CA ALA A 133 15.80 46.68 17.22
C ALA A 133 15.80 45.20 17.65
N LEU A 134 16.33 44.87 18.83
CA LEU A 134 16.43 43.48 19.31
C LEU A 134 15.04 42.86 19.55
N PRO A 135 14.08 43.50 20.24
CA PRO A 135 12.75 42.92 20.43
C PRO A 135 11.95 42.71 19.13
N PRO A 136 11.93 43.66 18.17
CA PRO A 136 11.29 43.46 16.87
C PRO A 136 11.85 42.30 16.04
N ALA A 137 13.18 42.13 16.00
CA ALA A 137 13.81 41.06 15.22
C ALA A 137 13.44 39.67 15.75
N VAL A 138 13.51 39.49 17.08
CA VAL A 138 13.09 38.25 17.75
C VAL A 138 11.61 37.97 17.51
N GLN A 139 10.76 38.99 17.60
CA GLN A 139 9.33 38.83 17.35
C GLN A 139 9.02 38.47 15.89
N ALA A 140 9.72 39.08 14.92
CA ALA A 140 9.58 38.76 13.51
C ALA A 140 10.04 37.32 13.20
N ALA A 141 11.12 36.87 13.82
CA ALA A 141 11.60 35.50 13.72
C ALA A 141 10.58 34.51 14.29
N LYS A 142 10.00 34.80 15.46
CA LYS A 142 8.95 34.00 16.08
C LYS A 142 7.72 33.86 15.17
N VAL A 143 7.19 34.97 14.66
CA VAL A 143 6.04 34.97 13.73
C VAL A 143 6.35 34.19 12.46
N SER A 144 7.57 34.33 11.93
CA SER A 144 8.00 33.60 10.73
C SER A 144 8.09 32.09 10.99
N SER A 145 8.65 31.68 12.13
CA SER A 145 8.72 30.25 12.50
C SER A 145 7.34 29.63 12.70
N ALA A 146 6.42 30.32 13.37
CA ALA A 146 5.04 29.88 13.53
C ALA A 146 4.34 29.66 12.18
N ARG A 147 4.52 30.59 11.24
CA ARG A 147 3.99 30.46 9.88
C ARG A 147 4.58 29.26 9.13
N VAL A 148 5.87 28.98 9.28
CA VAL A 148 6.50 27.80 8.68
C VAL A 148 5.89 26.51 9.23
N VAL A 149 5.64 26.44 10.54
CA VAL A 149 5.00 25.29 11.19
C VAL A 149 3.56 25.11 10.71
N GLU A 150 2.80 26.19 10.58
CA GLU A 150 1.44 26.16 10.04
C GLU A 150 1.41 25.66 8.58
N GLU A 151 2.26 26.23 7.71
CA GLU A 151 2.40 25.81 6.30
C GLU A 151 2.82 24.32 6.21
N CYS A 152 3.71 23.87 7.10
CA CYS A 152 4.13 22.47 7.20
C CYS A 152 2.93 21.55 7.49
N GLY A 153 2.16 21.86 8.55
CA GLY A 153 0.97 21.10 8.92
C GLY A 153 -0.07 21.05 7.82
N GLN A 154 -0.34 22.18 7.15
CA GLN A 154 -1.29 22.25 6.04
C GLN A 154 -0.86 21.41 4.83
N ARG A 155 0.43 21.43 4.47
CA ARG A 155 0.97 20.63 3.36
C ARG A 155 0.90 19.14 3.67
N ILE A 156 1.23 18.74 4.89
CA ILE A 156 1.11 17.34 5.34
C ILE A 156 -0.34 16.89 5.33
N ALA A 157 -1.26 17.67 5.91
CA ALA A 157 -2.68 17.34 5.92
C ALA A 157 -3.23 17.18 4.48
N SER A 158 -2.86 18.09 3.57
CA SER A 158 -3.24 18.01 2.16
C SER A 158 -2.69 16.74 1.50
N ARG A 159 -1.44 16.38 1.78
CA ARG A 159 -0.81 15.19 1.20
C ARG A 159 -1.47 13.90 1.70
N LEU A 160 -1.82 13.84 2.98
CA LEU A 160 -2.52 12.71 3.59
C LEU A 160 -3.97 12.61 3.09
N ALA A 161 -4.66 13.74 2.89
CA ALA A 161 -5.98 13.75 2.26
C ALA A 161 -5.92 13.16 0.85
N LEU A 162 -4.94 13.57 0.03
CA LEU A 162 -4.71 12.99 -1.29
C LEU A 162 -4.40 11.49 -1.25
N LEU A 163 -3.72 11.00 -0.20
CA LEU A 163 -3.49 9.57 -0.03
C LEU A 163 -4.80 8.82 0.27
N LEU A 164 -5.65 9.37 1.13
CA LEU A 164 -6.93 8.73 1.47
C LEU A 164 -7.95 8.78 0.31
N GLU A 165 -7.86 9.79 -0.54
CA GLU A 165 -8.67 9.91 -1.76
C GLU A 165 -8.13 9.06 -2.93
N ASP A 166 -6.92 8.52 -2.80
CA ASP A 166 -6.34 7.63 -3.79
C ASP A 166 -7.22 6.36 -3.93
N PRO A 167 -7.69 6.02 -5.14
CA PRO A 167 -8.64 4.94 -5.32
C PRO A 167 -8.07 3.58 -4.92
N ALA A 168 -6.76 3.38 -5.02
CA ALA A 168 -6.12 2.14 -4.64
C ALA A 168 -6.12 1.97 -3.11
N VAL A 169 -5.86 3.05 -2.37
CA VAL A 169 -5.91 3.09 -0.90
C VAL A 169 -7.34 2.97 -0.39
N ALA A 170 -8.26 3.79 -0.91
CA ALA A 170 -9.67 3.76 -0.52
C ALA A 170 -10.33 2.41 -0.80
N GLY A 171 -9.86 1.69 -1.82
CA GLY A 171 -10.35 0.36 -2.21
C GLY A 171 -9.79 -0.81 -1.40
N LEU A 172 -8.80 -0.61 -0.52
CA LEU A 172 -8.18 -1.71 0.24
C LEU A 172 -9.17 -2.55 1.05
N PRO A 173 -10.17 -1.98 1.76
CA PRO A 173 -11.17 -2.77 2.47
C PRO A 173 -11.99 -3.67 1.53
N ASP A 174 -12.32 -3.18 0.33
CA ASP A 174 -13.05 -3.95 -0.68
C ASP A 174 -12.19 -5.05 -1.30
N VAL A 175 -10.89 -4.79 -1.49
CA VAL A 175 -9.91 -5.81 -1.90
C VAL A 175 -9.87 -6.93 -0.87
N ALA A 176 -9.74 -6.59 0.42
CA ALA A 176 -9.72 -7.56 1.51
C ALA A 176 -11.03 -8.38 1.56
N ALA A 177 -12.19 -7.73 1.46
CA ALA A 177 -13.49 -8.39 1.49
C ALA A 177 -13.73 -9.31 0.27
N ALA A 178 -13.31 -8.88 -0.92
CA ALA A 178 -13.41 -9.69 -2.14
C ALA A 178 -12.55 -10.95 -2.06
N LEU A 179 -11.33 -10.84 -1.53
CA LEU A 179 -10.38 -11.96 -1.43
C LEU A 179 -10.72 -12.92 -0.27
N ALA A 180 -11.25 -12.40 0.83
CA ALA A 180 -11.75 -13.20 1.96
C ALA A 180 -13.04 -14.00 1.63
N GLY A 181 -13.61 -13.82 0.42
CA GLY A 181 -14.84 -14.50 0.02
C GLY A 181 -16.11 -13.95 0.67
N THR A 182 -16.04 -12.78 1.31
CA THR A 182 -17.18 -12.12 1.99
C THR A 182 -17.92 -11.13 1.09
N ALA A 183 -17.28 -10.56 0.07
CA ALA A 183 -17.94 -9.69 -0.91
C ALA A 183 -18.53 -10.50 -2.09
N SER A 184 -19.87 -10.61 -2.08
CA SER A 184 -20.77 -10.97 -3.19
C SER A 184 -20.25 -11.94 -4.26
N GLY A 185 -20.60 -13.22 -4.10
CA GLY A 185 -20.54 -14.21 -5.19
C GLY A 185 -19.30 -15.08 -5.17
N GLY A 186 -18.96 -15.62 -4.00
CA GLY A 186 -17.87 -16.57 -3.84
C GLY A 186 -17.79 -17.56 -5.01
N MET A 187 -16.57 -17.90 -5.39
CA MET A 187 -16.26 -18.89 -6.43
C MET A 187 -17.09 -20.19 -6.30
N ALA A 188 -17.58 -20.51 -5.10
CA ALA A 188 -18.42 -21.68 -4.84
C ALA A 188 -19.72 -21.67 -5.66
N PRO A 189 -20.70 -20.78 -5.47
CA PRO A 189 -21.94 -20.78 -6.28
C PRO A 189 -21.72 -20.43 -7.76
N ALA A 190 -20.84 -19.50 -8.12
CA ALA A 190 -20.68 -19.07 -9.51
C ALA A 190 -20.01 -20.14 -10.41
N VAL A 191 -18.92 -20.77 -9.93
CA VAL A 191 -18.24 -21.85 -10.66
C VAL A 191 -19.04 -23.16 -10.60
N ALA A 192 -19.78 -23.42 -9.51
CA ALA A 192 -20.67 -24.60 -9.44
C ALA A 192 -21.91 -24.47 -10.33
N ALA A 193 -22.33 -23.25 -10.68
CA ALA A 193 -23.49 -23.00 -11.53
C ALA A 193 -23.16 -22.70 -13.01
N GLY A 194 -21.87 -22.72 -13.41
CA GLY A 194 -21.43 -22.32 -14.75
C GLY A 194 -21.68 -20.83 -15.06
N ALA A 195 -21.98 -20.00 -14.06
CA ALA A 195 -22.32 -18.60 -14.27
C ALA A 195 -21.04 -17.76 -14.32
N ALA A 196 -20.74 -17.21 -15.50
CA ALA A 196 -19.73 -16.17 -15.67
C ALA A 196 -19.98 -15.02 -14.67
N VAL A 197 -18.97 -14.70 -13.86
CA VAL A 197 -19.02 -13.53 -12.99
C VAL A 197 -18.76 -12.32 -13.87
N ALA A 198 -19.82 -11.58 -14.21
CA ALA A 198 -19.74 -10.40 -15.04
C ALA A 198 -18.89 -9.30 -14.36
N GLY A 199 -17.67 -9.09 -14.85
CA GLY A 199 -16.81 -7.96 -14.52
C GLY A 199 -16.36 -7.27 -15.80
N ALA A 200 -16.81 -6.03 -16.03
CA ALA A 200 -16.49 -5.25 -17.21
C ALA A 200 -14.98 -4.99 -17.31
N GLY A 201 -14.38 -5.37 -18.44
CA GLY A 201 -12.95 -5.26 -18.71
C GLY A 201 -12.49 -3.83 -19.01
N GLY A 202 -11.39 -3.43 -18.38
CA GLY A 202 -10.49 -2.36 -18.81
C GLY A 202 -9.08 -2.91 -18.73
N GLY A 203 -8.42 -3.09 -19.87
CA GLY A 203 -7.08 -3.66 -19.98
C GLY A 203 -5.98 -2.60 -19.88
N ASP A 204 -4.91 -2.94 -19.17
CA ASP A 204 -3.52 -3.03 -19.66
C ASP A 204 -2.55 -3.05 -18.46
N ALA A 205 -1.81 -4.16 -18.28
CA ALA A 205 -0.41 -4.18 -17.83
C ALA A 205 0.08 -5.62 -17.52
N ARG A 206 1.21 -5.96 -18.17
CA ARG A 206 2.24 -6.96 -17.83
C ARG A 206 1.74 -8.38 -17.44
N GLY A 207 1.84 -9.27 -18.43
CA GLY A 207 1.40 -10.67 -18.36
C GLY A 207 0.32 -10.87 -19.41
N GLY A 208 0.70 -11.46 -20.56
CA GLY A 208 -0.13 -11.54 -21.77
C GLY A 208 -1.53 -12.11 -21.51
N PRO A 209 -2.51 -11.79 -22.38
CA PRO A 209 -3.89 -12.20 -22.20
C PRO A 209 -4.00 -13.72 -22.06
N LEU A 210 -4.69 -14.18 -21.01
CA LEU A 210 -5.11 -15.58 -20.92
C LEU A 210 -6.04 -15.90 -22.11
N PRO A 211 -6.05 -17.14 -22.62
CA PRO A 211 -6.95 -17.52 -23.69
C PRO A 211 -8.40 -17.25 -23.26
N SER A 212 -9.04 -16.28 -23.91
CA SER A 212 -10.47 -16.03 -23.77
C SER A 212 -11.22 -16.97 -24.71
N GLY A 213 -12.03 -17.85 -24.14
CA GLY A 213 -12.84 -18.82 -24.87
C GLY A 213 -13.97 -18.15 -25.66
N THR A 214 -13.67 -17.51 -26.79
CA THR A 214 -14.72 -17.12 -27.73
C THR A 214 -15.19 -18.36 -28.49
N GLY A 215 -16.29 -18.97 -28.06
CA GLY A 215 -16.91 -20.04 -28.82
C GLY A 215 -17.98 -20.83 -28.08
N SER A 216 -19.18 -20.26 -27.99
CA SER A 216 -20.41 -21.03 -27.77
C SER A 216 -20.56 -22.01 -28.95
N GLY A 217 -20.16 -23.24 -28.73
CA GLY A 217 -20.22 -24.32 -29.70
C GLY A 217 -20.57 -25.61 -28.98
N ALA A 218 -21.84 -26.00 -29.09
CA ALA A 218 -22.31 -27.32 -28.67
C ALA A 218 -21.41 -28.40 -29.27
N GLY A 219 -20.65 -29.10 -28.43
CA GLY A 219 -19.85 -30.26 -28.82
C GLY A 219 -18.35 -30.26 -28.48
N LYS A 220 -17.76 -29.20 -27.89
CA LYS A 220 -16.40 -29.33 -27.33
C LYS A 220 -16.48 -30.08 -25.98
N GLY A 221 -16.08 -31.34 -25.97
CA GLY A 221 -16.09 -32.18 -24.76
C GLY A 221 -15.28 -31.57 -23.61
N ILE A 222 -15.73 -31.83 -22.38
CA ILE A 222 -15.04 -31.41 -21.15
C ILE A 222 -13.77 -32.24 -21.00
N GLU A 223 -12.64 -31.58 -20.76
CA GLU A 223 -11.36 -32.23 -20.52
C GLU A 223 -10.72 -31.61 -19.28
N VAL A 224 -10.39 -32.44 -18.30
CA VAL A 224 -9.84 -32.02 -17.00
C VAL A 224 -8.62 -32.87 -16.70
N ASP A 225 -7.45 -32.25 -16.64
CA ASP A 225 -6.24 -32.88 -16.10
C ASP A 225 -6.26 -32.81 -14.57
N HIS A 226 -6.73 -33.88 -13.92
CA HIS A 226 -6.80 -33.95 -12.46
C HIS A 226 -5.44 -33.78 -11.77
N ALA A 227 -4.36 -34.26 -12.38
CA ALA A 227 -3.02 -34.15 -11.79
C ALA A 227 -2.53 -32.70 -11.84
N GLU A 228 -2.83 -31.98 -12.92
CA GLU A 228 -2.52 -30.55 -13.02
C GLU A 228 -3.33 -29.71 -12.02
N HIS A 229 -4.60 -30.05 -11.75
CA HIS A 229 -5.39 -29.36 -10.71
C HIS A 229 -4.77 -29.52 -9.31
N VAL A 230 -4.32 -30.73 -8.96
CA VAL A 230 -3.63 -30.97 -7.68
C VAL A 230 -2.30 -30.23 -7.62
N ARG A 231 -1.53 -30.25 -8.70
CA ARG A 231 -0.25 -29.53 -8.80
C ARG A 231 -0.44 -28.02 -8.66
N ALA A 232 -1.39 -27.44 -9.39
CA ALA A 232 -1.68 -26.01 -9.34
C ALA A 232 -2.16 -25.59 -7.96
N ALA A 233 -3.05 -26.35 -7.33
CA ALA A 233 -3.50 -26.09 -5.96
C ALA A 233 -2.34 -26.13 -4.94
N GLY A 234 -1.39 -27.06 -5.10
CA GLY A 234 -0.17 -27.11 -4.29
C GLY A 234 0.72 -25.89 -4.49
N ALA A 235 0.99 -25.53 -5.75
CA ALA A 235 1.85 -24.40 -6.10
C ALA A 235 1.26 -23.05 -5.65
N LEU A 236 -0.06 -22.87 -5.75
CA LEU A 236 -0.72 -21.66 -5.24
C LEU A 236 -0.54 -21.48 -3.72
N ARG A 237 -0.55 -22.57 -2.96
CA ARG A 237 -0.25 -22.54 -1.51
C ARG A 237 1.21 -22.23 -1.21
N GLU A 238 2.13 -22.64 -2.08
CA GLU A 238 3.53 -22.22 -1.99
C GLU A 238 3.67 -20.71 -2.21
N VAL A 239 3.01 -20.15 -3.24
CA VAL A 239 2.97 -18.69 -3.46
C VAL A 239 2.33 -17.96 -2.28
N ALA A 240 1.29 -18.52 -1.66
CA ALA A 240 0.69 -17.93 -0.45
C ALA A 240 1.72 -17.79 0.69
N THR A 241 2.62 -18.77 0.84
CA THR A 241 3.71 -18.72 1.83
C THR A 241 4.67 -17.55 1.55
N GLU A 242 4.93 -17.25 0.27
CA GLU A 242 5.72 -16.07 -0.12
C GLU A 242 4.99 -14.76 0.21
N VAL A 243 3.68 -14.68 -0.02
CA VAL A 243 2.86 -13.50 0.32
C VAL A 243 2.86 -13.22 1.83
N TYR A 244 2.79 -14.27 2.65
CA TYR A 244 2.93 -14.14 4.11
C TYR A 244 4.35 -13.85 4.58
N GLY A 245 5.36 -14.08 3.74
CA GLY A 245 6.75 -13.83 4.04
C GLY A 245 7.16 -12.41 3.68
N THR A 246 7.33 -12.12 2.39
CA THR A 246 8.01 -10.90 1.94
C THR A 246 7.11 -9.66 2.02
N PRO A 247 5.91 -9.60 1.40
CA PRO A 247 5.01 -8.45 1.55
C PRO A 247 4.63 -8.17 3.02
N ALA A 248 4.15 -9.18 3.76
CA ALA A 248 3.79 -8.98 5.17
C ALA A 248 5.00 -8.62 6.06
N GLY A 249 6.19 -9.11 5.72
CA GLY A 249 7.44 -8.79 6.39
C GLY A 249 7.86 -7.32 6.27
N THR A 250 7.43 -6.60 5.23
CA THR A 250 7.68 -5.15 5.08
C THR A 250 6.75 -4.28 5.93
N LEU A 251 5.52 -4.75 6.19
CA LEU A 251 4.50 -3.98 6.90
C LEU A 251 4.78 -3.87 8.41
N THR A 252 5.37 -4.90 9.01
CA THR A 252 5.68 -4.88 10.46
C THR A 252 6.72 -3.82 10.82
N PRO A 253 7.88 -3.73 10.14
CA PRO A 253 8.82 -2.62 10.33
C PRO A 253 8.18 -1.26 10.01
N ALA A 254 7.40 -1.14 8.93
CA ALA A 254 6.72 0.11 8.59
C ALA A 254 5.78 0.59 9.70
N ALA A 255 4.97 -0.31 10.28
CA ALA A 255 4.10 -0.01 11.41
C ALA A 255 4.88 0.41 12.67
N SER A 256 6.02 -0.24 12.95
CA SER A 256 6.92 0.14 14.04
C SER A 256 7.48 1.56 13.86
N GLN A 257 7.95 1.89 12.64
CA GLN A 257 8.44 3.23 12.32
C GLN A 257 7.32 4.28 12.38
N ASN A 258 6.10 3.94 11.94
CA ASN A 258 4.94 4.80 12.11
C ASN A 258 4.65 5.11 13.59
N GLY A 259 4.80 4.12 14.47
CA GLY A 259 4.69 4.27 15.93
C GLY A 259 5.78 5.17 16.52
N ALA A 260 7.03 5.06 16.05
CA ALA A 260 8.10 5.99 16.42
C ALA A 260 7.79 7.43 15.97
N GLY A 261 7.23 7.60 14.77
CA GLY A 261 6.71 8.88 14.28
C GLY A 261 5.61 9.45 15.19
N ALA A 262 4.69 8.61 15.66
CA ALA A 262 3.61 9.03 16.55
C ALA A 262 4.13 9.57 17.89
N ALA A 263 5.23 9.00 18.40
CA ALA A 263 5.86 9.40 19.66
C ALA A 263 6.66 10.72 19.55
N SER A 264 6.88 11.24 18.34
CA SER A 264 7.73 12.42 18.11
C SER A 264 7.07 13.77 18.41
N GLY A 265 5.76 13.79 18.67
CA GLY A 265 5.01 14.97 19.09
C GLY A 265 3.59 15.03 18.51
N ASP A 266 2.86 16.11 18.80
CA ASP A 266 1.44 16.25 18.45
C ASP A 266 1.18 16.15 16.94
N LEU A 267 2.05 16.76 16.12
CA LEU A 267 1.95 16.67 14.67
C LEU A 267 2.27 15.24 14.20
N GLY A 268 3.31 14.62 14.79
CA GLY A 268 3.67 13.24 14.47
C GLY A 268 2.55 12.25 14.79
N ALA A 269 1.90 12.40 15.94
CA ALA A 269 0.74 11.61 16.34
C ALA A 269 -0.42 11.72 15.33
N ALA A 270 -0.74 12.94 14.88
CA ALA A 270 -1.79 13.17 13.88
C ALA A 270 -1.48 12.53 12.52
N VAL A 271 -0.24 12.67 12.05
CA VAL A 271 0.23 12.04 10.80
C VAL A 271 0.15 10.51 10.90
N SER A 272 0.71 9.96 11.98
CA SER A 272 0.81 8.53 12.18
C SER A 272 -0.54 7.86 12.40
N ALA A 273 -1.55 8.58 12.90
CA ALA A 273 -2.92 8.06 12.96
C ALA A 273 -3.49 7.77 11.56
N THR A 274 -3.22 8.66 10.59
CA THR A 274 -3.67 8.48 9.21
C THR A 274 -2.89 7.38 8.51
N LEU A 275 -1.56 7.43 8.54
CA LEU A 275 -0.71 6.40 7.93
C LEU A 275 -0.93 5.02 8.57
N GLY A 276 -1.18 4.98 9.89
CA GLY A 276 -1.50 3.73 10.60
C GLY A 276 -2.75 3.05 10.08
N THR A 277 -3.81 3.81 9.78
CA THR A 277 -5.05 3.27 9.20
C THR A 277 -4.78 2.62 7.84
N VAL A 278 -4.00 3.31 6.99
CA VAL A 278 -3.63 2.79 5.66
C VAL A 278 -2.75 1.55 5.76
N LEU A 279 -1.77 1.54 6.67
CA LEU A 279 -0.93 0.37 6.93
C LEU A 279 -1.73 -0.84 7.43
N ASP A 280 -2.70 -0.63 8.30
CA ASP A 280 -3.59 -1.70 8.78
C ASP A 280 -4.44 -2.27 7.66
N ASP A 281 -4.96 -1.42 6.76
CA ASP A 281 -5.75 -1.87 5.62
C ASP A 281 -4.89 -2.58 4.56
N LEU A 282 -3.66 -2.13 4.34
CA LEU A 282 -2.66 -2.85 3.55
C LEU A 282 -2.40 -4.25 4.14
N ALA A 283 -2.20 -4.33 5.46
CA ALA A 283 -1.97 -5.61 6.15
C ALA A 283 -3.17 -6.57 6.01
N LYS A 284 -4.40 -6.08 6.18
CA LYS A 284 -5.61 -6.89 5.98
C LYS A 284 -5.73 -7.36 4.54
N ALA A 285 -5.52 -6.49 3.56
CA ALA A 285 -5.63 -6.84 2.14
C ALA A 285 -4.53 -7.81 1.71
N THR A 286 -3.29 -7.65 2.20
CA THR A 286 -2.20 -8.63 1.99
C THR A 286 -2.53 -9.97 2.63
N GLY A 287 -3.03 -9.98 3.87
CA GLY A 287 -3.47 -11.20 4.54
C GLY A 287 -4.56 -11.92 3.73
N ALA A 288 -5.59 -11.19 3.30
CA ALA A 288 -6.66 -11.73 2.48
C ALA A 288 -6.17 -12.29 1.14
N PHE A 289 -5.16 -11.67 0.52
CA PHE A 289 -4.53 -12.21 -0.69
C PHE A 289 -3.80 -13.53 -0.43
N GLY A 290 -3.03 -13.61 0.65
CA GLY A 290 -2.42 -14.85 1.10
C GLY A 290 -3.46 -15.94 1.38
N ASP A 291 -4.55 -15.60 2.08
CA ASP A 291 -5.61 -16.55 2.45
C ASP A 291 -6.34 -17.07 1.21
N TYR A 292 -6.60 -16.18 0.25
CA TYR A 292 -7.18 -16.53 -1.03
C TYR A 292 -6.33 -17.54 -1.80
N LEU A 293 -5.00 -17.34 -1.83
CA LEU A 293 -4.05 -18.25 -2.48
C LEU A 293 -3.82 -19.55 -1.68
N ASN A 294 -4.03 -19.55 -0.37
CA ASN A 294 -3.83 -20.74 0.47
C ASN A 294 -5.08 -21.64 0.57
N GLY A 295 -6.27 -21.04 0.46
CA GLY A 295 -7.56 -21.71 0.65
C GLY A 295 -8.47 -21.56 -0.56
N THR A 296 -9.18 -20.43 -0.64
CA THR A 296 -10.32 -20.22 -1.55
C THR A 296 -10.03 -20.61 -3.01
N LEU A 297 -8.92 -20.16 -3.58
CA LEU A 297 -8.56 -20.45 -4.97
C LEU A 297 -8.13 -21.92 -5.16
N PRO A 298 -7.15 -22.48 -4.41
CA PRO A 298 -6.83 -23.91 -4.45
C PRO A 298 -8.05 -24.82 -4.28
N ASP A 299 -8.96 -24.50 -3.37
CA ASP A 299 -10.14 -25.32 -3.08
C ASP A 299 -11.14 -25.27 -4.24
N ALA A 300 -11.30 -24.11 -4.90
CA ALA A 300 -12.07 -24.00 -6.12
C ALA A 300 -11.47 -24.84 -7.26
N VAL A 301 -10.15 -24.80 -7.44
CA VAL A 301 -9.42 -25.63 -8.42
C VAL A 301 -9.66 -27.12 -8.12
N LEU A 302 -9.47 -27.57 -6.89
CA LEU A 302 -9.66 -28.98 -6.53
C LEU A 302 -11.12 -29.45 -6.69
N ARG A 303 -12.09 -28.57 -6.42
CA ARG A 303 -13.52 -28.88 -6.57
C ARG A 303 -13.91 -29.11 -8.02
N ILE A 304 -13.46 -28.27 -8.97
CA ILE A 304 -13.69 -28.49 -10.41
C ILE A 304 -13.22 -29.89 -10.83
N SER A 305 -12.04 -30.28 -10.37
CA SER A 305 -11.46 -31.60 -10.62
C SER A 305 -12.29 -32.73 -9.99
N GLY A 306 -12.75 -32.56 -8.74
CA GLY A 306 -13.56 -33.55 -8.03
C GLY A 306 -14.94 -33.76 -8.67
N ASP A 307 -15.63 -32.68 -9.04
CA ASP A 307 -16.97 -32.71 -9.63
C ASP A 307 -16.95 -33.42 -11.00
N GLN A 308 -15.93 -33.15 -11.82
CA GLN A 308 -15.75 -33.84 -13.09
C GLN A 308 -15.51 -35.34 -12.88
N ARG A 309 -14.66 -35.72 -11.92
CA ARG A 309 -14.37 -37.12 -11.62
C ARG A 309 -15.62 -37.89 -11.18
N ALA A 310 -16.44 -37.26 -10.33
CA ALA A 310 -17.71 -37.83 -9.88
C ALA A 310 -18.69 -38.02 -11.04
N THR A 311 -18.73 -37.06 -11.97
CA THR A 311 -19.55 -37.14 -13.20
C THR A 311 -19.08 -38.28 -14.10
N ASP A 312 -17.78 -38.41 -14.34
CA ASP A 312 -17.21 -39.47 -15.19
C ASP A 312 -17.40 -40.87 -14.58
N ASP A 313 -17.22 -41.01 -13.27
CA ASP A 313 -17.48 -42.27 -12.55
C ASP A 313 -18.97 -42.64 -12.59
N GLY A 314 -19.86 -41.65 -12.45
CA GLY A 314 -21.30 -41.83 -12.58
C GLY A 314 -21.70 -42.32 -13.98
N ASN A 315 -21.14 -41.69 -15.02
CA ASN A 315 -21.33 -42.09 -16.41
C ASN A 315 -20.79 -43.51 -16.67
N ARG A 316 -19.57 -43.82 -16.18
CA ARG A 316 -18.98 -45.15 -16.32
C ARG A 316 -19.85 -46.23 -15.69
N LYS A 317 -20.42 -45.98 -14.50
CA LYS A 317 -21.33 -46.93 -13.83
C LYS A 317 -22.62 -47.16 -14.62
N ARG A 318 -23.20 -46.10 -15.19
CA ARG A 318 -24.46 -46.16 -15.96
C ARG A 318 -24.30 -46.83 -17.32
N PHE A 319 -23.20 -46.57 -18.02
CA PHE A 319 -22.99 -47.06 -19.38
C PHE A 319 -22.11 -48.32 -19.46
N GLY A 320 -21.35 -48.64 -18.41
CA GLY A 320 -20.56 -49.88 -18.32
C GLY A 320 -21.35 -51.12 -17.87
N THR A 321 -22.66 -50.98 -17.65
CA THR A 321 -23.58 -52.08 -17.30
C THR A 321 -24.53 -52.48 -18.45
N LEU A 322 -24.33 -51.90 -19.64
CA LEU A 322 -24.97 -52.29 -20.91
C LEU A 322 -24.03 -53.20 -21.71
#